data_AF-A0AAD7GW45-F1
#
_entry.id   AF-A0AAD7GW45-F1
#
_cell.length_a   1.000
_cell.length_b   1.000
_cell.length_c   1.000
_cell.angle_alpha   90.00
_cell.angle_beta   90.00
_cell.angle_gamma   90.00
#
_symmetry.space_group_name_H-M   'P 1'
#
loop_
_entity.id
_entity.type
_entity.pdbx_description
1 polymer ?
#
loop_
_entity_poly.entity_id
_entity_poly.type
_entity_poly.pdbx_seq_one_letter_code
_entity_poly.pdbx_strand_id
1 'polypeptide(L)'
;LRRAWDKEIRGHEATRRAWASEVAAHEMIRVGWEEERLQLVRDREEWLREKHGEETRRKAEDERVRAGFGWESLRAEEHCLRHGARQYSARISNVPRVYDPVQACTETAVEIHGRKIASPSWCEDRGCNGVYGHWTVDYSEPTCVTHFDAFKDKGCISETGLRRIESRLENLQAGDNWRDMCSSTPANFRHLHFESPGMCEHWGKYGVWGIWEIEDREC
;
A
#
# COMPACT_ATOMS: atom_id res chain seq x y z
N LEU A 1 79.42 -58.66 16.99
CA LEU A 1 78.21 -58.28 17.77
C LEU A 1 78.17 -56.78 18.07
N ARG A 2 79.08 -56.19 18.87
CA ARG A 2 79.11 -54.72 19.15
C ARG A 2 79.08 -53.80 17.92
N ARG A 3 79.94 -54.06 16.90
CA ARG A 3 79.97 -53.23 15.68
C ARG A 3 78.68 -53.25 14.85
N ALA A 4 77.93 -54.35 14.89
CA ALA A 4 76.65 -54.46 14.20
C ALA A 4 75.57 -53.66 14.93
N TRP A 5 75.57 -53.73 16.25
CA TRP A 5 74.67 -52.97 17.12
C TRP A 5 74.93 -51.45 17.05
N ASP A 6 76.19 -51.01 17.01
CA ASP A 6 76.52 -49.59 16.81
C ASP A 6 76.06 -49.06 15.44
N LYS A 7 76.07 -49.91 14.41
CA LYS A 7 75.57 -49.55 13.07
C LYS A 7 74.04 -49.43 13.07
N GLU A 8 73.37 -50.33 13.78
CA GLU A 8 71.91 -50.34 13.96
C GLU A 8 71.43 -49.11 14.76
N ILE A 9 72.12 -48.76 15.86
CA ILE A 9 71.82 -47.54 16.63
C ILE A 9 72.00 -46.28 15.78
N ARG A 10 73.11 -46.16 15.04
CA ARG A 10 73.30 -45.03 14.13
C ARG A 10 72.23 -44.96 13.05
N GLY A 11 71.80 -46.09 12.51
CA GLY A 11 70.70 -46.16 11.55
C GLY A 11 69.37 -45.68 12.17
N HIS A 12 69.06 -46.14 13.38
CA HIS A 12 67.83 -45.79 14.08
C HIS A 12 67.82 -44.31 14.51
N GLU A 13 68.96 -43.75 14.92
CA GLU A 13 69.11 -42.31 15.18
C GLU A 13 68.95 -41.48 13.91
N ALA A 14 69.52 -41.92 12.79
CA ALA A 14 69.37 -41.22 11.50
C ALA A 14 67.89 -41.20 11.07
N THR A 15 67.17 -42.31 11.21
CA THR A 15 65.73 -42.38 10.92
C THR A 15 64.92 -41.48 11.86
N ARG A 16 65.21 -41.46 13.17
CA ARG A 16 64.53 -40.56 14.12
C ARG A 16 64.76 -39.09 13.80
N ARG A 17 65.97 -38.71 13.38
CA ARG A 17 66.28 -37.34 12.95
C ARG A 17 65.55 -36.96 11.66
N ALA A 18 65.50 -37.86 10.68
CA ALA A 18 64.75 -37.65 9.44
C ALA A 18 63.25 -37.46 9.73
N TRP A 19 62.66 -38.35 10.54
CA TRP A 19 61.25 -38.24 10.93
C TRP A 19 60.96 -36.96 11.73
N ALA A 20 61.83 -36.57 12.66
CA ALA A 20 61.68 -35.31 13.39
C ALA A 20 61.72 -34.08 12.46
N SER A 21 62.57 -34.12 11.42
CA SER A 21 62.61 -33.08 10.39
C SER A 21 61.34 -33.02 9.55
N GLU A 22 60.77 -34.18 9.19
CA GLU A 22 59.50 -34.27 8.46
C GLU A 22 58.32 -33.77 9.31
N VAL A 23 58.26 -34.16 10.58
CA VAL A 23 57.25 -33.68 11.52
C VAL A 23 57.33 -32.16 11.67
N ALA A 24 58.54 -31.61 11.84
CA ALA A 24 58.74 -30.16 11.91
C ALA A 24 58.28 -29.46 10.61
N ALA A 25 58.57 -30.04 9.44
CA ALA A 25 58.10 -29.49 8.16
C ALA A 25 56.57 -29.53 8.04
N HIS A 26 55.92 -30.62 8.45
CA HIS A 26 54.46 -30.74 8.48
C HIS A 26 53.81 -29.77 9.48
N GLU A 27 54.43 -29.54 10.63
CA GLU A 27 53.95 -28.58 11.63
C GLU A 27 53.96 -27.15 11.06
N MET A 28 55.04 -26.76 10.37
CA MET A 28 55.14 -25.47 9.70
C MET A 28 54.06 -25.28 8.62
N ILE A 29 53.81 -26.32 7.82
CA ILE A 29 52.73 -26.31 6.83
C ILE A 29 51.38 -26.11 7.53
N ARG A 30 51.09 -26.88 8.59
CA ARG A 30 49.83 -26.78 9.34
C ARG A 30 49.62 -25.39 9.94
N VAL A 31 50.66 -24.78 10.51
CA VAL A 31 50.60 -23.40 11.03
C VAL A 31 50.31 -22.41 9.91
N GLY A 32 50.97 -22.54 8.75
CA GLY A 32 50.69 -21.69 7.59
C GLY A 32 49.24 -21.79 7.12
N TRP A 33 48.68 -23.00 7.03
CA TRP A 33 47.26 -23.19 6.70
C TRP A 33 46.32 -22.56 7.74
N GLU A 34 46.67 -22.59 9.01
CA GLU A 34 45.85 -22.01 10.07
C GLU A 34 45.87 -20.48 10.02
N GLU A 35 47.03 -19.88 9.76
CA GLU A 35 47.18 -18.43 9.54
C GLU A 35 46.39 -17.98 8.30
N GLU A 36 46.52 -18.68 7.17
CA GLU A 36 45.73 -18.41 5.97
C GLU A 36 44.23 -18.52 6.22
N ARG A 37 43.79 -19.55 6.95
CA ARG A 37 42.38 -19.72 7.30
C ARG A 37 41.88 -18.57 8.17
N LEU A 38 42.66 -18.12 9.14
CA LEU A 38 42.32 -16.97 9.98
C LEU A 38 42.26 -15.68 9.15
N GLN A 39 43.15 -15.51 8.19
CA GLN A 39 43.13 -14.37 7.28
C GLN A 39 41.86 -14.37 6.42
N LEU A 40 41.51 -15.52 5.83
CA LEU A 40 40.28 -15.67 5.04
C LEU A 40 39.02 -15.38 5.86
N VAL A 41 38.99 -15.74 7.15
CA VAL A 41 37.86 -15.41 8.03
C VAL A 41 37.77 -13.89 8.24
N ARG A 42 38.89 -13.22 8.53
CA ARG A 42 38.92 -11.75 8.69
C ARG A 42 38.50 -11.03 7.41
N ASP A 43 39.06 -11.43 6.27
CA ASP A 43 38.75 -10.84 4.97
C ASP A 43 37.26 -11.01 4.65
N ARG A 44 36.68 -12.18 4.97
CA ARG A 44 35.24 -12.43 4.80
C ARG A 44 34.39 -11.55 5.70
N GLU A 45 34.77 -11.36 6.96
CA GLU A 45 34.06 -10.49 7.91
C GLU A 45 34.14 -9.00 7.52
N GLU A 46 35.30 -8.55 7.02
CA GLU A 46 35.48 -7.20 6.47
C GLU A 46 34.61 -7.01 5.23
N TRP A 47 34.66 -7.95 4.28
CA TRP A 47 33.85 -7.91 3.08
C TRP A 47 32.34 -7.87 3.39
N LEU A 48 31.87 -8.66 4.37
CA LEU A 48 30.47 -8.63 4.81
C LEU A 48 30.08 -7.27 5.41
N ARG A 49 30.96 -6.67 6.22
CA ARG A 49 30.73 -5.33 6.79
C ARG A 49 30.67 -4.26 5.71
N GLU A 50 31.57 -4.30 4.74
CA GLU A 50 31.56 -3.38 3.60
C GLU A 50 30.29 -3.52 2.78
N LYS A 51 29.90 -4.75 2.41
CA LYS A 51 28.66 -5.02 1.66
C LYS A 51 27.42 -4.52 2.40
N HIS A 52 27.35 -4.76 3.70
CA HIS A 52 26.25 -4.26 4.51
C HIS A 52 26.23 -2.72 4.58
N GLY A 53 27.40 -2.09 4.70
CA GLY A 53 27.56 -0.64 4.66
C GLY A 53 27.12 -0.02 3.33
N GLU A 54 27.53 -0.62 2.20
CA GLU A 54 27.09 -0.23 0.86
C GLU A 54 25.58 -0.34 0.69
N GLU A 55 24.99 -1.46 1.12
CA GLU A 55 23.55 -1.68 1.01
C GLU A 55 22.76 -0.67 1.87
N THR A 56 23.24 -0.39 3.07
CA THR A 56 22.62 0.60 3.99
C THR A 56 22.65 2.00 3.39
N ARG A 57 23.80 2.40 2.83
CA ARG A 57 23.92 3.69 2.14
C ARG A 57 22.97 3.78 0.94
N ARG A 58 22.90 2.72 0.14
CA ARG A 58 22.00 2.67 -1.03
C ARG A 58 20.53 2.79 -0.61
N LYS A 59 20.12 2.11 0.46
CA LYS A 59 18.76 2.21 1.01
C LYS A 59 18.46 3.63 1.50
N ALA A 60 19.38 4.25 2.25
CA ALA A 60 19.20 5.61 2.75
C ALA A 60 19.11 6.65 1.63
N GLU A 61 19.88 6.47 0.55
CA GLU A 61 19.80 7.32 -0.64
C GLU A 61 18.46 7.15 -1.37
N ASP A 62 18.03 5.91 -1.56
CA ASP A 62 16.73 5.57 -2.16
C ASP A 62 15.55 6.16 -1.36
N GLU A 63 15.58 6.02 -0.03
CA GLU A 63 14.60 6.64 0.88
C GLU A 63 14.59 8.17 0.76
N ARG A 64 15.77 8.81 0.69
CA ARG A 64 15.90 10.26 0.53
C ARG A 64 15.33 10.73 -0.81
N VAL A 65 15.56 9.99 -1.88
CA VAL A 65 15.02 10.30 -3.22
C VAL A 65 13.50 10.15 -3.21
N ARG A 66 12.97 9.04 -2.67
CA ARG A 66 11.53 8.80 -2.54
C ARG A 66 10.83 9.84 -1.68
N ALA A 67 11.48 10.35 -0.62
CA ALA A 67 10.95 11.43 0.20
C ALA A 67 10.81 12.76 -0.55
N GLY A 68 11.46 12.90 -1.71
CA GLY A 68 11.29 14.04 -2.61
C GLY A 68 10.07 13.93 -3.53
N PHE A 69 9.45 12.75 -3.64
CA PHE A 69 8.24 12.58 -4.44
C PHE A 69 7.10 13.35 -3.81
N GLY A 70 6.26 13.97 -4.64
CA GLY A 70 5.15 14.78 -4.15
C GLY A 70 4.01 14.87 -5.14
N TRP A 71 2.89 15.40 -4.66
CA TRP A 71 1.69 15.61 -5.45
C TRP A 71 1.58 17.06 -5.89
N GLU A 72 1.41 17.27 -7.19
CA GLU A 72 1.13 18.57 -7.79
C GLU A 72 -0.36 18.70 -8.08
N SER A 73 -0.89 19.91 -7.84
CA SER A 73 -2.26 20.28 -8.21
C SER A 73 -3.32 19.30 -7.72
N LEU A 74 -3.30 18.96 -6.42
CA LEU A 74 -4.39 18.21 -5.80
C LEU A 74 -5.71 18.97 -5.98
N ARG A 75 -6.64 18.36 -6.71
CA ARG A 75 -7.92 18.95 -7.08
C ARG A 75 -9.05 17.98 -6.75
N ALA A 76 -10.11 18.53 -6.19
CA ALA A 76 -11.37 17.84 -6.06
C ALA A 76 -12.09 17.88 -7.42
N GLU A 77 -12.63 16.75 -7.87
CA GLU A 77 -13.48 16.72 -9.06
C GLU A 77 -14.75 17.55 -8.82
N GLU A 78 -15.26 18.18 -9.88
CA GLU A 78 -16.38 19.13 -9.78
C GLU A 78 -17.64 18.46 -9.20
N HIS A 79 -17.94 17.26 -9.68
CA HIS A 79 -19.13 16.51 -9.31
C HIS A 79 -18.86 15.50 -8.20
N CYS A 80 -19.88 15.29 -7.37
CA CYS A 80 -19.87 14.26 -6.35
C CYS A 80 -20.02 12.87 -6.98
N LEU A 81 -19.31 11.89 -6.43
CA LEU A 81 -19.36 10.51 -6.93
C LEU A 81 -20.62 9.81 -6.41
N ARG A 82 -20.94 10.01 -5.13
CA ARG A 82 -22.10 9.46 -4.42
C ARG A 82 -22.31 10.24 -3.11
N HIS A 83 -23.34 9.89 -2.34
CA HIS A 83 -23.60 10.50 -1.03
C HIS A 83 -22.33 10.52 -0.17
N GLY A 84 -21.95 11.72 0.28
CA GLY A 84 -20.81 11.97 1.15
C GLY A 84 -19.45 11.69 0.51
N ALA A 85 -19.37 11.41 -0.79
CA ALA A 85 -18.11 11.04 -1.45
C ALA A 85 -17.79 11.86 -2.71
N ARG A 86 -16.52 12.27 -2.81
CA ARG A 86 -15.95 12.98 -3.95
C ARG A 86 -14.64 12.34 -4.39
N GLN A 87 -14.36 12.43 -5.69
CA GLN A 87 -13.09 12.01 -6.24
C GLN A 87 -12.08 13.17 -6.21
N TYR A 88 -10.82 12.85 -5.91
CA TYR A 88 -9.69 13.77 -6.02
C TYR A 88 -8.69 13.23 -7.02
N SER A 89 -8.02 14.13 -7.72
CA SER A 89 -6.93 13.80 -8.64
C SER A 89 -5.75 14.74 -8.44
N ALA A 90 -4.54 14.20 -8.58
CA ALA A 90 -3.30 14.96 -8.48
C ALA A 90 -2.22 14.29 -9.33
N ARG A 91 -1.28 15.09 -9.84
CA ARG A 91 -0.17 14.58 -10.66
C ARG A 91 1.02 14.25 -9.78
N ILE A 92 1.64 13.10 -9.97
CA ILE A 92 2.90 12.79 -9.27
C ILE A 92 4.03 13.65 -9.84
N SER A 93 4.88 14.18 -8.96
CA SER A 93 5.94 15.12 -9.29
C SER A 93 7.28 14.73 -8.66
N ASN A 94 8.36 15.32 -9.15
CA ASN A 94 9.73 15.09 -8.69
C ASN A 94 10.21 13.63 -8.76
N VAL A 95 9.62 12.82 -9.64
CA VAL A 95 10.06 11.44 -9.88
C VAL A 95 11.25 11.45 -10.85
N PRO A 96 12.47 11.04 -10.44
CA PRO A 96 13.60 10.95 -11.34
C PRO A 96 13.39 9.88 -12.41
N ARG A 97 14.02 10.04 -13.57
CA ARG A 97 13.88 9.12 -14.73
C ARG A 97 14.27 7.66 -14.46
N VAL A 98 15.01 7.41 -13.39
CA VAL A 98 15.44 6.06 -12.98
C VAL A 98 14.31 5.27 -12.31
N TYR A 99 13.31 5.96 -11.77
CA TYR A 99 12.16 5.36 -11.10
C TYR A 99 10.97 5.21 -12.04
N ASP A 100 10.18 4.17 -11.82
CA ASP A 100 8.88 4.00 -12.47
C ASP A 100 7.87 5.01 -11.89
N PRO A 101 7.33 5.93 -12.71
CA PRO A 101 6.33 6.90 -12.26
C PRO A 101 5.04 6.26 -11.73
N VAL A 102 4.65 5.09 -12.25
CA VAL A 102 3.45 4.39 -11.79
C VAL A 102 3.69 3.80 -10.40
N GLN A 103 4.84 3.16 -10.19
CA GLN A 103 5.23 2.69 -8.85
C GLN A 103 5.31 3.85 -7.85
N ALA A 104 5.94 4.97 -8.22
CA ALA A 104 6.01 6.16 -7.38
C ALA A 104 4.61 6.68 -7.02
N CYS A 105 3.67 6.70 -7.96
CA CYS A 105 2.28 7.08 -7.72
C CYS A 105 1.60 6.16 -6.68
N THR A 106 1.84 4.84 -6.74
CA THR A 106 1.22 3.89 -5.80
C THR A 106 1.78 3.95 -4.37
N GLU A 107 3.06 4.31 -4.23
CA GLU A 107 3.78 4.31 -2.94
C GLU A 107 3.76 5.68 -2.23
N THR A 108 3.40 6.76 -2.94
CA THR A 108 3.45 8.13 -2.38
C THR A 108 2.15 8.47 -1.65
N ALA A 109 2.24 8.75 -0.36
CA ALA A 109 1.08 9.18 0.43
C ALA A 109 0.63 10.62 0.09
N VAL A 110 -0.67 10.90 0.27
CA VAL A 110 -1.26 12.24 0.15
C VAL A 110 -1.95 12.64 1.45
N GLU A 111 -2.16 13.92 1.68
CA GLU A 111 -3.01 14.42 2.76
C GLU A 111 -4.25 15.11 2.16
N ILE A 112 -5.44 14.62 2.49
CA ILE A 112 -6.72 15.20 2.08
C ILE A 112 -7.56 15.42 3.33
N HIS A 113 -8.08 16.62 3.53
CA HIS A 113 -8.85 17.01 4.73
C HIS A 113 -8.16 16.71 6.07
N GLY A 114 -6.83 16.85 6.12
CA GLY A 114 -6.03 16.56 7.33
C GLY A 114 -5.83 15.07 7.63
N ARG A 115 -6.27 14.17 6.74
CA ARG A 115 -6.03 12.73 6.85
C ARG A 115 -4.99 12.29 5.83
N LYS A 116 -3.95 11.61 6.32
CA LYS A 116 -2.94 10.98 5.47
C LYS A 116 -3.49 9.69 4.86
N ILE A 117 -3.54 9.62 3.54
CA ILE A 117 -3.89 8.42 2.77
C ILE A 117 -2.61 7.84 2.19
N ALA A 118 -2.32 6.57 2.53
CA ALA A 118 -1.06 5.93 2.18
C ALA A 118 -0.86 5.74 0.67
N SER A 119 -1.94 5.45 -0.06
CA SER A 119 -1.90 5.16 -1.49
C SER A 119 -3.17 5.66 -2.19
N PRO A 120 -3.10 6.06 -3.47
CA PRO A 120 -4.27 6.32 -4.29
C PRO A 120 -5.12 5.06 -4.49
N SER A 121 -6.40 5.28 -4.83
CA SER A 121 -7.32 4.23 -5.24
C SER A 121 -6.87 3.61 -6.57
N TRP A 122 -6.34 4.42 -7.49
CA TRP A 122 -5.62 3.95 -8.68
C TRP A 122 -4.70 5.03 -9.24
N CYS A 123 -3.77 4.60 -10.10
CA CYS A 123 -2.88 5.46 -10.85
C CYS A 123 -3.21 5.40 -12.34
N GLU A 124 -3.22 6.56 -12.99
CA GLU A 124 -3.51 6.71 -14.42
C GLU A 124 -2.31 7.33 -15.12
N ASP A 125 -1.68 6.58 -16.02
CA ASP A 125 -0.61 7.09 -16.87
C ASP A 125 -1.19 7.83 -18.08
N ARG A 126 -0.96 9.15 -18.13
CA ARG A 126 -1.40 10.02 -19.24
C ARG A 126 -0.25 10.36 -20.19
N GLY A 127 0.80 9.54 -20.23
CA GLY A 127 1.96 9.68 -21.13
C GLY A 127 2.75 10.96 -20.85
N CYS A 128 2.89 11.83 -21.85
CA CYS A 128 3.62 13.10 -21.71
C CYS A 128 3.05 14.02 -20.62
N ASN A 129 1.78 13.83 -20.25
CA ASN A 129 1.13 14.59 -19.18
C ASN A 129 1.47 14.07 -17.78
N GLY A 130 2.23 12.96 -17.67
CA GLY A 130 2.62 12.34 -16.42
C GLY A 130 1.55 11.39 -15.85
N VAL A 131 1.85 10.85 -14.67
CA VAL A 131 0.96 9.91 -13.96
C VAL A 131 0.14 10.66 -12.92
N TYR A 132 -1.14 10.32 -12.84
CA TYR A 132 -2.10 10.88 -11.90
C TYR A 132 -2.51 9.84 -10.87
N GLY A 133 -2.50 10.23 -9.61
CA GLY A 133 -3.17 9.50 -8.54
C GLY A 133 -4.62 9.95 -8.44
N HIS A 134 -5.51 9.00 -8.16
CA HIS A 134 -6.93 9.24 -7.95
C HIS A 134 -7.36 8.69 -6.60
N TRP A 135 -8.12 9.46 -5.83
CA TRP A 135 -8.62 9.07 -4.51
C TRP A 135 -10.13 9.23 -4.45
N THR A 136 -10.83 8.20 -3.98
CA THR A 136 -12.23 8.33 -3.56
C THR A 136 -12.26 8.68 -2.08
N VAL A 137 -12.72 9.88 -1.75
CA VAL A 137 -12.82 10.40 -0.38
C VAL A 137 -14.29 10.44 0.01
N ASP A 138 -14.65 9.68 1.05
CA ASP A 138 -16.02 9.53 1.55
C ASP A 138 -16.23 10.14 2.94
N TYR A 139 -15.35 11.07 3.32
CA TYR A 139 -15.38 11.77 4.60
C TYR A 139 -15.14 13.26 4.39
N SER A 140 -15.72 14.08 5.26
CA SER A 140 -15.53 15.54 5.26
C SER A 140 -15.89 16.22 3.92
N GLU A 141 -16.86 15.67 3.18
CA GLU A 141 -17.39 16.21 1.92
C GLU A 141 -18.82 16.77 2.09
N PRO A 142 -19.01 17.89 2.83
CA PRO A 142 -20.35 18.38 3.16
C PRO A 142 -21.18 18.76 1.93
N THR A 143 -20.55 19.16 0.82
CA THR A 143 -21.26 19.48 -0.42
C THR A 143 -21.84 18.24 -1.11
N CYS A 144 -21.30 17.05 -0.82
CA CYS A 144 -21.77 15.78 -1.37
C CYS A 144 -22.77 15.06 -0.46
N VAL A 145 -23.12 15.65 0.69
CA VAL A 145 -24.09 15.05 1.63
C VAL A 145 -25.51 15.44 1.21
N THR A 146 -26.13 14.58 0.42
CA THR A 146 -27.56 14.66 0.11
C THR A 146 -28.40 14.13 1.27
N HIS A 147 -29.65 14.56 1.39
CA HIS A 147 -30.56 14.04 2.41
C HIS A 147 -31.98 14.01 1.87
N PHE A 148 -32.83 13.20 2.51
CA PHE A 148 -34.26 13.18 2.20
C PHE A 148 -35.01 14.18 3.08
N ASP A 149 -35.90 14.95 2.47
CA ASP A 149 -36.81 15.88 3.16
C ASP A 149 -37.95 15.11 3.88
N ALA A 150 -39.08 15.77 4.14
CA ALA A 150 -40.26 15.18 4.74
C ALA A 150 -40.77 13.95 3.97
N PHE A 151 -40.82 12.82 4.69
CA PHE A 151 -41.37 11.56 4.19
C PHE A 151 -42.89 11.62 4.06
N LYS A 152 -43.39 11.30 2.87
CA LYS A 152 -44.80 11.28 2.52
C LYS A 152 -45.30 9.85 2.46
N ASP A 153 -46.29 9.56 3.27
CA ASP A 153 -47.00 8.28 3.23
C ASP A 153 -48.02 8.29 2.08
N LYS A 154 -47.89 7.34 1.16
CA LYS A 154 -48.80 7.14 0.03
C LYS A 154 -49.85 6.06 0.30
N GLY A 155 -49.84 5.46 1.48
CA GLY A 155 -50.75 4.41 1.88
C GLY A 155 -50.33 3.02 1.40
N CYS A 156 -51.25 2.07 1.57
CA CYS A 156 -51.04 0.67 1.20
C CYS A 156 -51.05 0.48 -0.31
N ILE A 157 -50.12 -0.34 -0.80
CA ILE A 157 -50.17 -0.90 -2.14
C ILE A 157 -51.09 -2.13 -2.03
N SER A 158 -52.30 -1.99 -2.58
CA SER A 158 -53.53 -2.74 -2.24
C SER A 158 -53.51 -4.27 -2.27
N GLU A 159 -52.41 -4.93 -2.66
CA GLU A 159 -52.34 -6.40 -2.81
C GLU A 159 -51.05 -7.04 -2.27
N THR A 160 -50.09 -6.26 -1.76
CA THR A 160 -48.75 -6.78 -1.39
C THR A 160 -48.46 -6.78 0.11
N GLY A 161 -49.34 -6.21 0.93
CA GLY A 161 -49.04 -5.96 2.35
C GLY A 161 -47.93 -4.92 2.56
N LEU A 162 -47.63 -4.12 1.53
CA LEU A 162 -46.60 -3.08 1.56
C LEU A 162 -47.24 -1.69 1.64
N ARG A 163 -46.61 -0.80 2.39
CA ARG A 163 -46.93 0.63 2.45
C ARG A 163 -45.85 1.43 1.71
N ARG A 164 -46.27 2.34 0.84
CA ARG A 164 -45.36 3.16 0.04
C ARG A 164 -45.05 4.47 0.72
N ILE A 165 -43.77 4.74 0.94
CA ILE A 165 -43.25 6.00 1.48
C ILE A 165 -42.36 6.65 0.41
N GLU A 166 -42.49 7.96 0.25
CA GLU A 166 -41.69 8.72 -0.72
C GLU A 166 -41.10 9.96 -0.06
N SER A 167 -39.88 10.33 -0.42
CA SER A 167 -39.29 11.59 0.02
C SER A 167 -38.41 12.20 -1.07
N ARG A 168 -38.38 13.53 -1.12
CA ARG A 168 -37.58 14.27 -2.08
C ARG A 168 -36.13 14.30 -1.62
N LEU A 169 -35.20 14.05 -2.54
CA LEU A 169 -33.78 14.21 -2.33
C LEU A 169 -33.41 15.70 -2.43
N GLU A 170 -32.74 16.20 -1.40
CA GLU A 170 -32.27 17.57 -1.25
C GLU A 170 -30.74 17.63 -1.22
N ASN A 171 -30.21 18.84 -1.44
CA ASN A 171 -28.77 19.13 -1.57
C ASN A 171 -28.06 18.38 -2.71
N LEU A 172 -28.80 18.02 -3.76
CA LEU A 172 -28.23 17.49 -5.00
C LEU A 172 -27.57 18.64 -5.79
N GLN A 173 -26.27 18.52 -6.07
CA GLN A 173 -25.55 19.57 -6.80
C GLN A 173 -25.85 19.51 -8.29
N ALA A 174 -25.69 20.64 -8.97
CA ALA A 174 -25.86 20.70 -10.42
C ALA A 174 -24.78 19.86 -11.12
N GLY A 175 -25.20 18.97 -12.01
CA GLY A 175 -24.30 18.08 -12.76
C GLY A 175 -23.99 16.75 -12.08
N ASP A 176 -24.30 16.59 -10.78
CA ASP A 176 -24.16 15.32 -10.10
C ASP A 176 -25.07 14.25 -10.73
N ASN A 177 -24.60 13.00 -10.72
CA ASN A 177 -25.46 11.88 -11.13
C ASN A 177 -26.52 11.63 -10.05
N TRP A 178 -27.74 12.10 -10.31
CA TRP A 178 -28.87 11.93 -9.40
C TRP A 178 -29.12 10.47 -8.99
N ARG A 179 -28.82 9.49 -9.87
CA ARG A 179 -29.03 8.07 -9.58
C ARG A 179 -28.03 7.57 -8.55
N ASP A 180 -26.77 7.94 -8.69
CA ASP A 180 -25.72 7.55 -7.74
C ASP A 180 -25.92 8.25 -6.39
N MET A 181 -26.29 9.53 -6.41
CA MET A 181 -26.60 10.29 -5.19
C MET A 181 -27.83 9.72 -4.47
N CYS A 182 -28.94 9.50 -5.18
CA CYS A 182 -30.15 8.96 -4.58
C CYS A 182 -29.97 7.54 -4.04
N SER A 183 -29.33 6.65 -4.80
CA SER A 183 -29.17 5.23 -4.43
C SER A 183 -28.15 5.00 -3.30
N SER A 184 -27.38 6.00 -2.93
CA SER A 184 -26.40 5.94 -1.83
C SER A 184 -26.76 6.82 -0.63
N THR A 185 -27.86 7.58 -0.71
CA THR A 185 -28.30 8.43 0.40
C THR A 185 -29.06 7.60 1.43
N PRO A 186 -28.65 7.58 2.71
CA PRO A 186 -29.37 6.89 3.75
C PRO A 186 -30.62 7.67 4.18
N ALA A 187 -31.58 6.95 4.75
CA ALA A 187 -32.81 7.51 5.28
C ALA A 187 -33.12 6.96 6.67
N ASN A 188 -33.63 7.82 7.54
CA ASN A 188 -34.08 7.45 8.88
C ASN A 188 -35.51 7.92 9.08
N PHE A 189 -36.46 6.99 9.16
CA PHE A 189 -37.86 7.30 9.43
C PHE A 189 -38.56 6.11 10.09
N ARG A 190 -39.64 6.36 10.83
CA ARG A 190 -40.40 5.32 11.57
C ARG A 190 -39.51 4.40 12.45
N HIS A 191 -38.44 4.96 13.03
CA HIS A 191 -37.44 4.23 13.84
C HIS A 191 -36.65 3.15 13.07
N LEU A 192 -36.69 3.18 11.74
CA LEU A 192 -35.92 2.31 10.86
C LEU A 192 -34.80 3.11 10.19
N HIS A 193 -33.66 2.43 10.01
CA HIS A 193 -32.53 2.93 9.23
C HIS A 193 -32.51 2.20 7.89
N PHE A 194 -32.38 2.96 6.80
CA PHE A 194 -32.20 2.45 5.45
C PHE A 194 -30.90 3.01 4.90
N GLU A 195 -30.03 2.13 4.40
CA GLU A 195 -28.80 2.51 3.71
C GLU A 195 -29.09 3.25 2.39
N SER A 196 -30.23 2.94 1.77
CA SER A 196 -30.68 3.53 0.52
C SER A 196 -32.19 3.38 0.32
N PRO A 197 -32.81 4.16 -0.59
CA PRO A 197 -34.16 3.90 -1.07
C PRO A 197 -34.24 2.62 -1.90
N GLY A 198 -35.41 1.97 -1.89
CA GLY A 198 -35.67 0.82 -2.75
C GLY A 198 -35.71 1.20 -4.23
N MET A 199 -36.18 2.41 -4.53
CA MET A 199 -36.19 2.97 -5.88
C MET A 199 -35.92 4.48 -5.88
N CYS A 200 -35.37 4.98 -6.98
CA CYS A 200 -35.11 6.39 -7.19
C CYS A 200 -35.78 6.86 -8.49
N GLU A 201 -36.55 7.94 -8.41
CA GLU A 201 -37.28 8.49 -9.55
C GLU A 201 -36.97 9.97 -9.75
N HIS A 202 -36.86 10.40 -11.00
CA HIS A 202 -36.64 11.81 -11.36
C HIS A 202 -37.88 12.38 -12.03
N TRP A 203 -38.64 13.20 -11.30
CA TRP A 203 -39.90 13.79 -11.76
C TRP A 203 -39.69 15.16 -12.44
N GLY A 204 -38.57 15.32 -13.14
CA GLY A 204 -38.21 16.56 -13.83
C GLY A 204 -38.18 17.76 -12.89
N LYS A 205 -39.07 18.75 -13.11
CA LYS A 205 -39.11 19.99 -12.31
C LYS A 205 -39.39 19.79 -10.82
N TYR A 206 -39.88 18.61 -10.42
CA TYR A 206 -40.15 18.27 -9.02
C TYR A 206 -38.97 17.60 -8.32
N GLY A 207 -37.83 17.44 -9.01
CA GLY A 207 -36.60 16.89 -8.47
C GLY A 207 -36.57 15.37 -8.42
N VAL A 208 -35.64 14.86 -7.62
CA VAL A 208 -35.34 13.44 -7.46
C VAL A 208 -35.98 12.94 -6.18
N TRP A 209 -36.53 11.73 -6.20
CA TRP A 209 -37.30 11.16 -5.12
C TRP A 209 -36.81 9.75 -4.80
N GLY A 210 -36.62 9.48 -3.51
CA GLY A 210 -36.46 8.14 -2.98
C GLY A 210 -37.82 7.53 -2.66
N ILE A 211 -37.98 6.25 -2.96
CA ILE A 211 -39.21 5.49 -2.74
C ILE A 211 -38.85 4.24 -1.93
N TRP A 212 -39.63 3.99 -0.88
CA TRP A 212 -39.55 2.81 -0.04
C TRP A 212 -40.90 2.10 -0.06
N GLU A 213 -40.87 0.78 -0.20
CA GLU A 213 -42.02 -0.09 -0.02
C GLU A 213 -41.72 -0.95 1.20
N ILE A 214 -42.38 -0.66 2.30
CA ILE A 214 -42.12 -1.27 3.61
C ILE A 214 -43.27 -2.21 3.98
N GLU A 215 -42.95 -3.35 4.58
CA GLU A 215 -43.98 -4.25 5.11
C GLU A 215 -44.77 -3.55 6.22
N ASP A 216 -46.09 -3.59 6.12
CA ASP A 216 -46.99 -3.02 7.10
C ASP A 216 -48.19 -3.95 7.28
N ARG A 217 -48.40 -4.47 8.50
CA ARG A 217 -49.47 -5.44 8.81
C ARG A 217 -50.86 -4.81 8.85
N GLU A 218 -50.94 -3.48 8.80
CA GLU A 218 -52.21 -2.77 8.63
C GLU A 218 -52.62 -2.64 7.16
N CYS A 219 -51.70 -3.04 6.27
CA CYS A 219 -52.00 -3.46 4.91
C CYS A 219 -52.18 -5.01 4.91
#